data_AF-A0A846V1W4-F1
#
_entry.id   AF-A0A846V1W4-F1
#
_cell.length_a   1.000
_cell.length_b   1.000
_cell.length_c   1.000
_cell.angle_alpha   90.00
_cell.angle_beta   90.00
_cell.angle_gamma   90.00
#
_symmetry.space_group_name_H-M   'P 1'
#
loop_
_entity.id
_entity.type
_entity.pdbx_description
1 polymer ?
#
loop_
_entity_poly.entity_id
_entity_poly.type
_entity_poly.pdbx_seq_one_letter_code
_entity_poly.pdbx_strand_id
1 'polypeptide(L)'
;MDAAHHEEHPAYPALAALLGNDACRVGVVLCVFHHTVGGDLRRMEHAAVAGEWMRVRELAHRTAWGCRFIGEDRAADALEAVGHSVPDAFVKTFWGAHGALVDVLDRAAAFTDIRDRRHLD
;
A
#
# COMPACT_ATOMS: atom_id res chain seq x y z
N MET A 1 3.53 -6.37 -40.90
CA MET A 1 4.55 -6.56 -39.86
C MET A 1 4.08 -5.76 -38.67
N ASP A 2 3.27 -6.40 -37.82
CA ASP A 2 2.75 -5.81 -36.59
C ASP A 2 3.90 -5.73 -35.58
N ALA A 3 4.35 -4.51 -35.32
CA ALA A 3 5.14 -4.24 -34.13
C ALA A 3 4.19 -4.41 -32.94
N ALA A 4 4.23 -5.59 -32.33
CA ALA A 4 3.66 -5.80 -31.02
C ALA A 4 4.36 -4.85 -30.06
N HIS A 5 3.79 -3.65 -29.89
CA HIS A 5 4.02 -2.83 -28.72
C HIS A 5 3.63 -3.72 -27.54
N HIS A 6 4.63 -4.36 -26.93
CA HIS A 6 4.49 -4.76 -25.54
C HIS A 6 4.23 -3.45 -24.82
N GLU A 7 2.96 -3.12 -24.62
CA GLU A 7 2.55 -2.16 -23.61
C GLU A 7 3.02 -2.76 -22.29
N GLU A 8 4.28 -2.51 -21.94
CA GLU A 8 4.75 -2.63 -20.57
C GLU A 8 3.86 -1.70 -19.75
N HIS A 9 2.79 -2.26 -19.20
CA HIS A 9 1.90 -1.54 -18.32
C HIS A 9 2.78 -1.01 -17.17
N PRO A 10 2.84 0.31 -16.97
CA PRO A 10 3.69 0.86 -15.93
C PRO A 10 3.24 0.31 -14.58
N ALA A 11 4.18 -0.15 -13.75
CA ALA A 11 3.89 -0.45 -12.36
C ALA A 11 3.31 0.82 -11.70
N TYR A 12 2.17 0.68 -11.02
CA TYR A 12 1.37 1.79 -10.49
C TYR A 12 0.86 2.78 -11.58
N PRO A 13 0.00 2.34 -12.52
CA PRO A 13 -0.35 3.11 -13.71
C PRO A 13 -1.10 4.41 -13.38
N ALA A 14 -2.00 4.39 -12.39
CA ALA A 14 -2.72 5.59 -11.96
C ALA A 14 -1.76 6.64 -11.36
N LEU A 15 -0.81 6.19 -10.54
CA LEU A 15 0.20 7.06 -9.95
C LEU A 15 1.19 7.59 -10.99
N ALA A 16 1.62 6.74 -11.93
CA ALA A 16 2.48 7.14 -13.03
C ALA A 16 1.82 8.23 -13.89
N ALA A 17 0.54 8.07 -14.25
CA ALA A 17 -0.21 9.07 -15.01
C ALA A 17 -0.27 10.42 -14.29
N LEU A 18 -0.52 10.43 -12.98
CA LEU A 18 -0.54 11.66 -12.17
C LEU A 18 0.82 12.37 -12.11
N LEU A 19 1.92 11.61 -12.23
CA LEU A 19 3.28 12.12 -12.14
C LEU A 19 3.92 12.35 -13.52
N GLY A 20 3.13 12.34 -14.60
CA GLY A 20 3.62 12.58 -15.96
C GLY A 20 4.45 11.44 -16.53
N ASN A 21 4.17 10.20 -16.09
CA ASN A 21 4.94 8.98 -16.35
C ASN A 21 6.42 9.07 -15.92
N ASP A 22 6.73 9.99 -15.00
CA ASP A 22 8.06 10.13 -14.40
C ASP A 22 8.24 9.04 -13.33
N ALA A 23 8.93 7.99 -13.74
CA ALA A 23 9.17 6.85 -12.87
C ALA A 23 10.03 7.23 -11.64
N CYS A 24 10.91 8.26 -11.71
CA CYS A 24 11.67 8.74 -10.54
C CYS A 24 10.72 9.29 -9.48
N ARG A 25 9.76 10.14 -9.91
CA ARG A 25 8.75 10.69 -9.00
C ARG A 25 7.87 9.61 -8.40
N VAL A 26 7.49 8.60 -9.19
CA VAL A 26 6.77 7.42 -8.69
C VAL A 26 7.58 6.73 -7.58
N GLY A 27 8.87 6.51 -7.80
CA GLY A 27 9.76 5.91 -6.79
C GLY A 27 9.84 6.72 -5.50
N VAL A 28 9.95 8.05 -5.58
CA VAL A 28 9.95 8.93 -4.40
C VAL A 28 8.64 8.82 -3.62
N VAL A 29 7.50 8.87 -4.31
CA VAL A 29 6.19 8.71 -3.66
C VAL A 29 6.06 7.36 -2.98
N LEU A 30 6.48 6.27 -3.64
CA LEU A 30 6.43 4.93 -3.08
C LEU A 30 7.36 4.76 -1.88
N CYS A 31 8.52 5.42 -1.86
CA CYS A 31 9.42 5.43 -0.70
C CYS A 31 8.77 6.12 0.50
N VAL A 32 8.17 7.30 0.31
CA VAL A 32 7.45 8.03 1.37
C VAL A 32 6.23 7.24 1.85
N PHE A 33 5.48 6.65 0.92
CA PHE A 33 4.35 5.76 1.22
C PHE A 33 4.82 4.59 2.10
N HIS A 34 5.85 3.86 1.68
CA HIS A 34 6.37 2.70 2.40
C HIS A 34 6.78 3.05 3.84
N HIS A 35 7.49 4.17 4.03
CA HIS A 35 7.90 4.60 5.36
C HIS A 35 6.71 4.98 6.25
N THR A 36 5.78 5.77 5.70
CA THR A 36 4.63 6.29 6.45
C THR A 36 3.67 5.15 6.82
N VAL A 37 3.28 4.35 5.83
CA VAL A 37 2.33 3.25 5.99
C VAL A 37 2.94 2.09 6.79
N GLY A 38 4.21 1.79 6.60
CA GLY A 38 4.91 0.83 7.46
C GLY A 38 4.96 1.28 8.93
N GLY A 39 5.06 2.59 9.18
CA GLY A 39 4.94 3.17 10.52
C GLY A 39 3.54 3.00 11.12
N ASP A 40 2.50 3.27 10.34
CA ASP A 40 1.11 3.09 10.78
C ASP A 40 0.74 1.61 10.97
N LEU A 41 1.27 0.70 10.16
CA LEU A 41 1.13 -0.76 10.34
C LEU A 41 1.67 -1.21 11.70
N ARG A 42 2.89 -0.82 12.07
CA ARG A 42 3.45 -1.15 13.39
C ARG A 42 2.61 -0.60 14.55
N ARG A 43 2.05 0.60 14.39
CA ARG A 43 1.14 1.19 15.38
C ARG A 43 -0.17 0.40 15.47
N MET A 44 -0.70 -0.08 14.35
CA MET A 44 -1.87 -0.95 14.33
C MET A 44 -1.60 -2.28 15.03
N GLU A 45 -0.45 -2.91 14.77
CA GLU A 45 -0.03 -4.16 15.42
C GLU A 45 0.06 -3.99 16.95
N HIS A 46 0.71 -2.91 17.43
CA HIS A 46 0.79 -2.62 18.85
C HIS A 46 -0.60 -2.39 19.48
N ALA A 47 -1.44 -1.59 18.83
CA ALA A 47 -2.81 -1.35 19.28
C ALA A 47 -3.63 -2.65 19.32
N ALA A 48 -3.45 -3.53 18.32
CA ALA A 48 -4.13 -4.82 18.27
C ALA A 48 -3.71 -5.75 19.41
N VAL A 49 -2.41 -5.81 19.72
CA VAL A 49 -1.91 -6.58 20.88
C VAL A 49 -2.44 -6.02 22.21
N ALA A 50 -2.58 -4.69 22.31
CA ALA A 50 -3.13 -4.02 23.48
C ALA A 50 -4.68 -4.08 23.58
N GLY A 51 -5.36 -4.60 22.57
CA GLY A 51 -6.83 -4.61 22.51
C GLY A 51 -7.47 -3.25 22.23
N GLU A 52 -6.70 -2.28 21.74
CA GLU A 52 -7.14 -0.91 21.44
C GLU A 52 -7.83 -0.84 20.06
N TRP A 53 -8.95 -1.52 19.90
CA TRP A 53 -9.59 -1.71 18.59
C TRP A 53 -10.08 -0.42 17.92
N MET A 54 -10.45 0.59 18.71
CA MET A 54 -10.80 1.90 18.17
C MET A 54 -9.59 2.55 17.49
N ARG A 55 -8.41 2.42 18.10
CA ARG A 55 -7.17 2.94 17.54
C ARG A 55 -6.77 2.21 16.27
N VAL A 56 -6.97 0.89 16.22
CA VAL A 56 -6.80 0.10 15.00
C VAL A 56 -7.69 0.62 13.86
N ARG A 57 -8.97 0.93 14.13
CA ARG A 57 -9.89 1.46 13.11
C ARG A 57 -9.47 2.81 12.55
N GLU A 58 -9.04 3.74 13.41
CA GLU A 58 -8.57 5.06 12.99
C GLU A 58 -7.35 4.96 12.06
N LEU A 59 -6.37 4.14 12.45
CA LEU A 59 -5.16 3.93 11.67
C LEU A 59 -5.46 3.19 10.36
N ALA A 60 -6.35 2.19 10.38
CA ALA A 60 -6.77 1.47 9.18
C ALA A 60 -7.46 2.40 8.18
N HIS A 61 -8.37 3.26 8.64
CA HIS A 61 -9.05 4.23 7.79
C HIS A 61 -8.05 5.18 7.10
N ARG A 62 -7.12 5.78 7.85
CA ARG A 62 -6.07 6.63 7.27
C ARG A 62 -5.21 5.87 6.25
N THR A 63 -4.82 4.64 6.59
CA THR A 63 -3.97 3.82 5.74
C THR A 63 -4.66 3.43 4.43
N ALA A 64 -5.97 3.21 4.46
CA ALA A 64 -6.77 2.92 3.27
C ALA A 64 -6.66 4.04 2.23
N TRP A 65 -6.72 5.31 2.64
CA TRP A 65 -6.53 6.45 1.74
C TRP A 65 -5.15 6.45 1.07
N GLY A 66 -4.10 6.13 1.83
CA GLY A 66 -2.75 6.00 1.28
C GLY A 66 -2.68 4.91 0.20
N CYS A 67 -3.32 3.77 0.43
CA CYS A 67 -3.37 2.66 -0.54
C CYS A 67 -4.12 3.08 -1.82
N ARG A 68 -5.27 3.75 -1.70
CA ARG A 68 -6.01 4.25 -2.88
C ARG A 68 -5.22 5.26 -3.68
N PHE A 69 -4.48 6.15 -3.02
CA PHE A 69 -3.68 7.16 -3.70
C PHE A 69 -2.65 6.56 -4.66
N ILE A 70 -2.08 5.40 -4.32
CA ILE A 70 -1.13 4.70 -5.18
C ILE A 70 -1.79 3.65 -6.11
N GLY A 71 -3.11 3.50 -6.06
CA GLY A 71 -3.87 2.54 -6.87
C GLY A 71 -3.95 1.12 -6.30
N GLU A 72 -3.67 0.94 -5.01
CA GLU A 72 -3.77 -0.35 -4.30
C GLU A 72 -5.16 -0.52 -3.66
N ASP A 73 -6.20 -0.49 -4.51
CA ASP A 73 -7.60 -0.45 -4.06
C ASP A 73 -8.01 -1.69 -3.24
N ARG A 74 -7.49 -2.87 -3.59
CA ARG A 74 -7.80 -4.11 -2.84
C ARG A 74 -7.35 -4.04 -1.38
N ALA A 75 -6.17 -3.47 -1.12
CA ALA A 75 -5.68 -3.29 0.24
C ALA A 75 -6.45 -2.18 0.97
N ALA A 76 -6.83 -1.11 0.25
CA ALA A 76 -7.69 -0.07 0.80
C ALA A 76 -9.05 -0.62 1.25
N ASP A 77 -9.70 -1.42 0.42
CA ASP A 77 -11.01 -2.01 0.70
C ASP A 77 -10.94 -3.00 1.88
N ALA A 78 -9.85 -3.78 1.97
CA ALA A 78 -9.61 -4.65 3.12
C ALA A 78 -9.45 -3.85 4.43
N LEU A 79 -8.74 -2.72 4.39
CA LEU A 79 -8.56 -1.84 5.55
C LEU A 79 -9.86 -1.14 5.95
N GLU A 80 -10.69 -0.72 5.00
CA GLU A 80 -12.02 -0.18 5.30
C GLU A 80 -12.96 -1.22 5.91
N ALA A 81 -12.86 -2.48 5.49
CA ALA A 81 -13.62 -3.56 6.11
C ALA A 81 -13.30 -3.73 7.59
N VAL A 82 -12.06 -3.43 8.04
CA VAL A 82 -11.72 -3.38 9.47
C VAL A 82 -12.54 -2.31 10.18
N GLY A 83 -12.66 -1.12 9.58
CA GLY A 83 -13.47 0.00 10.08
C GLY A 83 -14.95 -0.35 10.26
N HIS A 84 -15.49 -1.25 9.44
CA HIS A 84 -16.91 -1.66 9.49
C HIS A 84 -17.17 -3.02 10.17
N SER A 85 -16.12 -3.74 10.57
CA SER A 85 -16.27 -5.08 11.13
C SER A 85 -16.97 -5.08 12.49
N VAL A 86 -17.84 -6.06 12.70
CA VAL A 86 -18.42 -6.37 14.02
C VAL A 86 -17.37 -6.98 14.96
N PRO A 87 -17.53 -6.88 16.29
CA PRO A 87 -16.52 -7.35 17.26
C PRO A 87 -16.03 -8.78 17.01
N ASP A 88 -16.95 -9.71 16.73
CA ASP A 88 -16.64 -11.14 16.57
C ASP A 88 -15.82 -11.47 15.32
N ALA A 89 -15.89 -10.61 14.30
CA ALA A 89 -15.13 -10.75 13.06
C ALA A 89 -13.86 -9.88 13.05
N PHE A 90 -13.75 -8.91 13.97
CA PHE A 90 -12.77 -7.84 13.90
C PHE A 90 -11.34 -8.33 13.80
N VAL A 91 -10.95 -9.27 14.67
CA VAL A 91 -9.58 -9.82 14.71
C VAL A 91 -9.23 -10.51 13.40
N LYS A 92 -10.16 -11.31 12.85
CA LYS A 92 -9.96 -11.99 11.57
C LYS A 92 -9.84 -10.99 10.42
N THR A 93 -10.72 -9.99 10.37
CA THR A 93 -10.67 -8.96 9.32
C THR A 93 -9.38 -8.15 9.40
N PHE A 94 -8.95 -7.78 10.62
CA PHE A 94 -7.70 -7.06 10.84
C PHE A 94 -6.49 -7.84 10.31
N TRP A 95 -6.33 -9.12 10.67
CA TRP A 95 -5.19 -9.89 10.18
C TRP A 95 -5.24 -10.20 8.68
N GLY A 96 -6.43 -10.28 8.09
CA GLY A 96 -6.57 -10.35 6.63
C GLY A 96 -6.11 -9.06 5.94
N ALA A 97 -6.54 -7.90 6.45
CA ALA A 97 -6.12 -6.60 5.94
C ALA A 97 -4.63 -6.33 6.17
N HIS A 98 -4.08 -6.81 7.30
CA HIS A 98 -2.66 -6.77 7.63
C HIS A 98 -1.84 -7.47 6.55
N GLY A 99 -2.17 -8.72 6.18
CA GLY A 99 -1.45 -9.45 5.14
C GLY A 99 -1.47 -8.72 3.79
N ALA A 100 -2.64 -8.22 3.39
CA ALA A 100 -2.77 -7.44 2.15
C ALA A 100 -1.91 -6.16 2.17
N LEU A 101 -1.78 -5.52 3.33
CA LEU A 101 -0.96 -4.32 3.49
C LEU A 101 0.54 -4.62 3.48
N VAL A 102 0.97 -5.74 4.07
CA VAL A 102 2.36 -6.22 3.98
C VAL A 102 2.72 -6.48 2.52
N ASP A 103 1.87 -7.16 1.75
CA ASP A 103 2.11 -7.42 0.32
C ASP A 103 2.23 -6.13 -0.51
N VAL A 104 1.50 -5.07 -0.14
CA VAL A 104 1.62 -3.75 -0.77
C VAL A 104 2.95 -3.08 -0.43
N LEU A 105 3.36 -3.14 0.84
CA LEU A 105 4.64 -2.57 1.29
C LEU A 105 5.83 -3.26 0.62
N ASP A 106 5.80 -4.60 0.54
CA ASP A 106 6.85 -5.38 -0.13
C ASP A 106 6.96 -5.04 -1.62
N ARG A 107 5.84 -4.89 -2.32
CA ARG A 107 5.82 -4.45 -3.73
C ARG A 107 6.35 -3.03 -3.90
N ALA A 108 5.98 -2.11 -3.01
CA ALA A 108 6.48 -0.74 -3.04
C ALA A 108 8.01 -0.70 -2.83
N ALA A 109 8.53 -1.49 -1.88
CA ALA A 109 9.96 -1.62 -1.62
C ALA A 109 10.72 -2.24 -2.81
N ALA A 110 10.18 -3.30 -3.41
CA ALA A 110 10.77 -3.94 -4.57
C ALA A 110 10.87 -2.99 -5.77
N PHE A 111 9.87 -2.13 -5.98
CA PHE A 111 9.93 -1.10 -7.03
C PHE A 111 11.07 -0.11 -6.78
N THR A 112 11.27 0.34 -5.55
CA THR A 112 12.37 1.27 -5.22
C THR A 112 13.75 0.62 -5.35
N ASP A 113 13.93 -0.64 -4.96
CA ASP A 113 15.21 -1.36 -5.07
C ASP A 113 15.61 -1.65 -6.52
N ILE A 114 14.65 -2.02 -7.38
CA ILE A 114 14.90 -2.21 -8.83
C ILE A 114 15.37 -0.90 -9.47
N ARG A 115 14.85 0.25 -9.02
CA ARG A 115 15.28 1.55 -9.54
C ARG A 115 16.68 1.93 -9.12
N ASP A 116 17.01 1.73 -7.84
CA ASP A 116 18.35 2.06 -7.34
C ASP A 116 19.43 1.31 -8.11
N ARG A 117 19.17 0.05 -8.50
CA ARG A 117 20.07 -0.73 -9.35
C ARG A 117 20.18 -0.19 -10.78
N ARG A 118 19.06 0.19 -11.40
CA ARG A 118 19.06 0.76 -12.78
C ARG A 118 19.65 2.17 -12.86
N HIS A 119 19.81 2.88 -11.74
CA HIS A 119 20.45 4.19 -11.69
C HIS A 119 21.98 4.12 -11.57
N LEU A 120 22.53 2.94 -11.29
CA LEU A 120 23.97 2.69 -11.13
C LEU A 120 24.64 2.11 -12.38
N ASP A 121 23.85 1.75 -13.40
CA ASP A 121 24.28 1.31 -14.73
C ASP A 121 24.25 2.47 -15.74
#